data_AF-A0A7C4SQK7-F1
#
_entry.id   AF-A0A7C4SQK7-F1
#
_cell.length_a   1.000
_cell.length_b   1.000
_cell.length_c   1.000
_cell.angle_alpha   90.00
_cell.angle_beta   90.00
_cell.angle_gamma   90.00
#
_symmetry.space_group_name_H-M   'P 1'
#
loop_
_entity.id
_entity.type
_entity.pdbx_description
1 polymer ?
#
loop_
_entity_poly.entity_id
_entity_poly.type
_entity_poly.pdbx_seq_one_letter_code
_entity_poly.pdbx_strand_id
1 'polypeptide(L)'
;MASNEKFRSLSAAEFFYRNKEIAGFSNPARAIYQTVRELVENALDATDSHGILPVIKVAIESDVMPERPDVYLISVEDNGIGIPPDNIPQAFAQLLYSSKYVLRQTRGMFGLGAKMAVLYGQLTTGKPVEVVSSTINSSRIYFFKLAIDVKENKPIVLHRASFKKESDWHGTIVKLFIEGDWNRAKPKVYEYLKRTAIIAPYASIIFKDPSNNVIYFERSTTLMPRPPREVKPHPQGVDIELFKMLVQSTTAKTLKEFLIKEFQGIGEVTSNSIIEMVRIDPARDPKSLSNEEIELIVKTLREYNNFKPPRADHLSYLGEEIIKAGLKNILKPEFVAAKTRKPSVYEGHAFIVEAGIAYGGDIPPSEEPILLRFANKIPLLYDESSDVTWKIVEPKSGTINWDVYEVKWPAPLVILVHICSTKIPYKGVGKESIADVPEVEKEIESCVRDVARELKSYIIRKRREVEEVEKAVEIVKYIPDIATSLAVITNEASYDVISSGLMNLVLKKFKNVKIRDVKDVVLSVE
;
A
#
# COMPACT_ATOMS: atom_id res chain seq x y z
N MET A 1 -34.69 -44.85 -11.36
CA MET A 1 -33.59 -44.26 -12.14
C MET A 1 -32.48 -43.95 -11.15
N ALA A 2 -31.38 -44.72 -11.17
CA ALA A 2 -30.25 -44.45 -10.30
C ALA A 2 -29.56 -43.17 -10.77
N SER A 3 -29.32 -42.22 -9.87
CA SER A 3 -28.63 -40.98 -10.20
C SER A 3 -27.23 -41.31 -10.72
N ASN A 4 -26.96 -40.94 -11.97
CA ASN A 4 -25.67 -41.12 -12.63
C ASN A 4 -24.60 -40.13 -12.11
N GLU A 5 -24.82 -39.57 -10.91
CA GLU A 5 -24.00 -38.51 -10.34
C GLU A 5 -22.83 -39.11 -9.57
N LYS A 6 -21.61 -38.77 -9.99
CA LYS A 6 -20.37 -39.15 -9.32
C LYS A 6 -19.92 -38.02 -8.41
N PHE A 7 -20.15 -38.17 -7.12
CA PHE A 7 -19.61 -37.26 -6.11
C PHE A 7 -18.08 -37.40 -6.02
N ARG A 8 -17.35 -36.28 -6.12
CA ARG A 8 -15.89 -36.22 -6.00
C ARG A 8 -15.49 -34.99 -5.21
N SER A 9 -14.50 -35.12 -4.32
CA SER A 9 -13.82 -33.99 -3.69
C SER A 9 -12.71 -33.47 -4.59
N LEU A 10 -12.42 -32.17 -4.49
CA LEU A 10 -11.31 -31.51 -5.20
C LEU A 10 -10.29 -31.05 -4.16
N SER A 11 -9.01 -31.19 -4.47
CA SER A 11 -7.96 -30.56 -3.68
C SER A 11 -7.97 -29.04 -3.87
N ALA A 12 -7.30 -28.29 -2.99
CA ALA A 12 -7.15 -26.84 -3.16
C ALA A 12 -6.47 -26.51 -4.50
N ALA A 13 -5.43 -27.25 -4.88
CA ALA A 13 -4.73 -27.08 -6.15
C ALA A 13 -5.63 -27.37 -7.35
N GLU A 14 -6.45 -28.41 -7.28
CA GLU A 14 -7.38 -28.75 -8.35
C GLU A 14 -8.51 -27.72 -8.47
N PHE A 15 -8.99 -27.19 -7.35
CA PHE A 15 -9.98 -26.11 -7.33
C PHE A 15 -9.45 -24.85 -8.01
N PHE A 16 -8.25 -24.39 -7.64
CA PHE A 16 -7.65 -23.19 -8.23
C PHE A 16 -7.17 -23.40 -9.66
N TYR A 17 -6.80 -24.63 -10.03
CA TYR A 17 -6.54 -25.00 -11.42
C TYR A 17 -7.78 -24.76 -12.29
N ARG A 18 -8.96 -25.16 -11.82
CA ARG A 18 -10.23 -24.96 -12.53
C ARG A 18 -10.71 -23.52 -12.48
N ASN A 19 -10.37 -22.78 -11.41
CA ASN A 19 -10.86 -21.42 -11.15
C ASN A 19 -9.72 -20.40 -11.08
N LYS A 20 -8.88 -20.37 -12.11
CA LYS A 20 -7.67 -19.51 -12.19
C LYS A 20 -7.98 -18.03 -12.03
N GLU A 21 -9.17 -17.63 -12.48
CA GLU A 21 -9.66 -16.25 -12.44
C GLU A 21 -9.81 -15.70 -11.02
N ILE A 22 -10.15 -16.56 -10.05
CA ILE A 22 -10.34 -16.18 -8.64
C ILE A 22 -9.03 -15.64 -8.04
N ALA A 23 -7.88 -16.15 -8.50
CA ALA A 23 -6.56 -15.74 -8.06
C ALA A 23 -5.95 -14.61 -8.91
N GLY A 24 -6.70 -14.01 -9.84
CA GLY A 24 -6.20 -12.94 -10.70
C GLY A 24 -5.42 -13.43 -11.93
N PHE A 25 -5.39 -14.73 -12.21
CA PHE A 25 -4.74 -15.32 -13.39
C PHE A 25 -5.76 -15.55 -14.52
N SER A 26 -6.61 -14.55 -14.78
CA SER A 26 -7.68 -14.66 -15.78
C SER A 26 -7.20 -14.49 -17.22
N ASN A 27 -6.14 -13.70 -17.46
CA ASN A 27 -5.57 -13.51 -18.78
C ASN A 27 -4.03 -13.38 -18.73
N PRO A 28 -3.31 -13.62 -19.85
CA PRO A 28 -1.84 -13.63 -19.89
C PRO A 28 -1.19 -12.31 -19.47
N ALA A 29 -1.80 -11.15 -19.77
CA ALA A 29 -1.28 -9.85 -19.35
C ALA A 29 -1.36 -9.66 -17.83
N ARG A 30 -2.52 -10.01 -17.24
CA ARG A 30 -2.75 -9.94 -15.79
C ARG A 30 -1.89 -10.96 -15.05
N ALA A 31 -1.60 -12.12 -15.64
CA ALA A 31 -0.73 -13.13 -15.05
C ALA A 31 0.70 -12.63 -14.81
N ILE A 32 1.29 -11.88 -15.76
CA ILE A 32 2.60 -11.23 -15.57
C ILE A 32 2.52 -10.24 -14.40
N TYR A 33 1.55 -9.32 -14.44
CA TYR A 33 1.37 -8.30 -13.40
C TYR A 33 1.19 -8.94 -12.01
N GLN A 34 0.29 -9.92 -11.89
CA GLN A 34 -0.01 -10.59 -10.62
C GLN A 34 1.23 -11.31 -10.09
N THR A 35 2.02 -11.95 -10.96
CA THR A 35 3.23 -12.64 -10.52
C THR A 35 4.28 -11.66 -9.99
N VAL A 36 4.54 -10.56 -10.71
CA VAL A 36 5.46 -9.52 -10.25
C VAL A 36 4.99 -8.97 -8.90
N ARG A 37 3.70 -8.62 -8.79
CA ARG A 37 3.10 -8.13 -7.55
C ARG A 37 3.29 -9.09 -6.39
N GLU A 38 2.93 -10.36 -6.54
CA GLU A 38 3.00 -11.34 -5.47
C GLU A 38 4.43 -11.62 -5.02
N LEU A 39 5.39 -11.68 -5.94
CA LEU A 39 6.79 -11.87 -5.59
C LEU A 39 7.40 -10.65 -4.90
N VAL A 40 7.11 -9.44 -5.39
CA VAL A 40 7.59 -8.18 -4.78
C VAL A 40 6.97 -7.98 -3.39
N GLU A 41 5.68 -8.26 -3.19
CA GLU A 41 5.04 -8.18 -1.88
C GLU A 41 5.68 -9.14 -0.87
N ASN A 42 6.01 -10.36 -1.28
CA ASN A 42 6.68 -11.33 -0.40
C ASN A 42 8.14 -10.92 -0.11
N ALA A 43 8.85 -10.36 -1.08
CA ALA A 43 10.18 -9.79 -0.88
C ALA A 43 10.18 -8.63 0.13
N LEU A 44 9.19 -7.73 0.03
CA LEU A 44 9.01 -6.65 1.00
C LEU A 44 8.66 -7.18 2.38
N ASP A 45 7.74 -8.15 2.49
CA ASP A 45 7.40 -8.79 3.76
C ASP A 45 8.61 -9.51 4.41
N ALA A 46 9.51 -10.08 3.61
CA ALA A 46 10.73 -10.74 4.09
C ALA A 46 11.83 -9.76 4.55
N THR A 47 11.67 -8.45 4.28
CA THR A 47 12.65 -7.41 4.58
C THR A 47 12.11 -6.41 5.61
N ASP A 48 11.13 -5.58 5.25
CA ASP A 48 10.67 -4.45 6.06
C ASP A 48 10.03 -4.89 7.38
N SER A 49 9.35 -6.04 7.37
CA SER A 49 8.72 -6.62 8.56
C SER A 49 9.73 -7.24 9.53
N HIS A 50 11.00 -7.30 9.13
CA HIS A 50 12.13 -7.76 9.93
C HIS A 50 13.15 -6.64 10.19
N GLY A 51 12.84 -5.39 9.82
CA GLY A 51 13.73 -4.24 10.04
C GLY A 51 14.95 -4.22 9.11
N ILE A 52 14.89 -4.90 7.96
CA ILE A 52 15.94 -4.90 6.95
C ILE A 52 15.55 -3.90 5.86
N LEU A 53 16.46 -2.99 5.50
CA LEU A 53 16.22 -2.04 4.40
C LEU A 53 16.16 -2.79 3.06
N PRO A 54 14.99 -2.80 2.37
CA PRO A 54 14.80 -3.66 1.21
C PRO A 54 15.66 -3.25 0.02
N VAL A 55 16.26 -4.24 -0.62
CA VAL A 55 16.87 -4.16 -1.95
C VAL A 55 16.22 -5.26 -2.78
N ILE A 56 15.37 -4.87 -3.72
CA ILE A 56 14.59 -5.78 -4.54
C ILE A 56 15.01 -5.62 -5.99
N LYS A 57 15.42 -6.73 -6.62
CA LYS A 57 15.69 -6.78 -8.04
C LYS A 57 14.60 -7.58 -8.72
N VAL A 58 13.95 -6.99 -9.71
CA VAL A 58 12.91 -7.61 -10.53
C VAL A 58 13.43 -7.66 -11.96
N ALA A 59 13.43 -8.82 -12.59
CA ALA A 59 13.76 -8.95 -14.01
C ALA A 59 12.72 -9.80 -14.73
N ILE A 60 12.33 -9.36 -15.91
CA ILE A 60 11.47 -10.11 -16.83
C ILE A 60 12.26 -10.30 -18.12
N GLU A 61 12.50 -11.55 -18.51
CA GLU A 61 13.28 -11.90 -19.71
C GLU A 61 12.36 -12.57 -20.74
N SER A 62 12.45 -12.13 -22.00
CA SER A 62 11.83 -12.79 -23.16
C SER A 62 12.82 -13.78 -23.80
N ASP A 63 12.36 -14.52 -24.81
CA ASP A 63 13.19 -15.40 -25.65
C ASP A 63 13.92 -16.51 -24.89
N VAL A 64 13.47 -16.78 -23.65
CA VAL A 64 13.97 -17.87 -22.81
C VAL A 64 13.58 -19.26 -23.33
N MET A 65 12.58 -19.30 -24.22
CA MET A 65 12.15 -20.49 -24.96
C MET A 65 11.96 -20.11 -26.43
N PRO A 66 12.92 -20.41 -27.34
CA PRO A 66 12.83 -20.02 -28.75
C PRO A 66 11.57 -20.52 -29.47
N GLU A 67 11.08 -21.69 -29.08
CA GLU A 67 9.87 -22.33 -29.63
C GLU A 67 8.56 -21.69 -29.09
N ARG A 68 8.64 -20.83 -28.07
CA ARG A 68 7.50 -20.25 -27.34
C ARG A 68 7.76 -18.80 -26.93
N PRO A 69 7.58 -17.83 -27.86
CA PRO A 69 7.86 -16.42 -27.61
C PRO A 69 6.88 -15.76 -26.61
N ASP A 70 5.76 -16.43 -26.34
CA ASP A 70 4.76 -16.08 -25.33
C ASP A 70 5.21 -16.37 -23.89
N VAL A 71 6.34 -17.07 -23.70
CA VAL A 71 6.86 -17.44 -22.38
C VAL A 71 7.95 -16.46 -21.92
N TYR A 72 7.76 -15.94 -20.71
CA TYR A 72 8.67 -15.04 -20.05
C TYR A 72 9.24 -15.68 -18.79
N LEU A 73 10.50 -15.36 -18.47
CA LEU A 73 11.11 -15.68 -17.18
C LEU A 73 11.02 -14.48 -16.26
N ILE A 74 10.20 -14.59 -15.20
CA ILE A 74 10.11 -13.58 -14.15
C ILE A 74 11.01 -14.00 -13.01
N SER A 75 11.92 -13.11 -12.61
CA SER A 75 12.79 -13.31 -11.45
C SER A 75 12.66 -12.16 -10.46
N VAL A 76 12.58 -12.49 -9.18
CA VAL A 76 12.62 -11.53 -8.08
C VAL A 76 13.66 -11.98 -7.07
N GLU A 77 14.62 -11.11 -6.78
CA GLU A 77 15.66 -11.28 -5.76
C GLU A 77 15.43 -10.25 -4.65
N ASP A 78 15.50 -10.71 -3.40
CA ASP A 78 15.45 -9.89 -2.20
C ASP A 78 16.70 -10.09 -1.32
N ASN A 79 16.96 -9.11 -0.46
CA ASN A 79 17.94 -9.19 0.63
C ASN A 79 17.28 -9.48 1.99
N GLY A 80 16.19 -10.25 2.02
CA GLY A 80 15.40 -10.52 3.21
C GLY A 80 16.01 -11.59 4.13
N ILE A 81 15.20 -12.07 5.06
CA ILE A 81 15.63 -13.08 6.07
C ILE A 81 15.98 -14.45 5.48
N GLY A 82 15.62 -14.72 4.21
CA GLY A 82 15.68 -16.03 3.60
C GLY A 82 14.65 -17.01 4.18
N ILE A 83 14.57 -18.21 3.60
CA ILE A 83 13.64 -19.26 4.02
C ILE A 83 14.47 -20.50 4.43
N PRO A 84 14.20 -21.09 5.62
CA PRO A 84 14.85 -22.33 6.03
C PRO A 84 14.64 -23.45 4.99
N PRO A 85 15.67 -24.25 4.67
CA PRO A 85 15.62 -25.22 3.57
C PRO A 85 14.50 -26.25 3.71
N ASP A 86 14.12 -26.60 4.95
CA ASP A 86 13.07 -27.58 5.22
C ASP A 86 11.65 -27.05 4.95
N ASN A 87 11.49 -25.72 4.92
CA ASN A 87 10.21 -25.05 4.69
C ASN A 87 10.05 -24.58 3.24
N ILE A 88 11.13 -24.52 2.45
CA ILE A 88 11.10 -24.04 1.05
C ILE A 88 10.08 -24.82 0.19
N PRO A 89 10.03 -26.17 0.21
CA PRO A 89 9.08 -26.91 -0.59
C PRO A 89 7.62 -26.53 -0.30
N GLN A 90 7.22 -26.49 0.97
CA GLN A 90 5.85 -26.16 1.38
C GLN A 90 5.55 -24.67 1.14
N ALA A 91 6.54 -23.80 1.33
CA ALA A 91 6.38 -22.35 1.14
C ALA A 91 6.12 -21.94 -0.32
N PHE A 92 6.51 -22.74 -1.31
CA PHE A 92 6.31 -22.42 -2.74
C PHE A 92 5.43 -23.42 -3.50
N ALA A 93 5.32 -24.67 -3.02
CA ALA A 93 4.64 -25.74 -3.75
C ALA A 93 3.55 -26.47 -2.94
N GLN A 94 3.01 -25.82 -1.90
CA GLN A 94 1.81 -26.27 -1.19
C GLN A 94 0.84 -25.09 -1.01
N LEU A 95 -0.36 -25.20 -1.59
CA LEU A 95 -1.39 -24.16 -1.44
C LEU A 95 -1.99 -24.20 -0.04
N LEU A 96 -2.41 -23.04 0.45
CA LEU A 96 -2.93 -22.83 1.81
C LEU A 96 -1.93 -23.22 2.90
N TYR A 97 -0.64 -23.19 2.59
CA TYR A 97 0.45 -23.25 3.56
C TYR A 97 1.07 -21.85 3.69
N SER A 98 0.99 -21.31 4.91
CA SER A 98 1.42 -19.94 5.18
C SER A 98 1.90 -19.79 6.61
N SER A 99 2.96 -19.01 6.80
CA SER A 99 3.33 -18.47 8.11
C SER A 99 2.44 -17.29 8.54
N LYS A 100 1.52 -16.83 7.67
CA LYS A 100 0.68 -15.64 7.86
C LYS A 100 -0.70 -15.92 8.47
N TYR A 101 -0.95 -17.13 9.02
CA TYR A 101 -2.24 -17.47 9.67
C TYR A 101 -2.41 -16.90 11.08
N VAL A 102 -1.42 -16.17 11.57
CA VAL A 102 -1.50 -15.38 12.80
C VAL A 102 -2.20 -14.04 12.52
N LEU A 103 -2.98 -13.54 13.48
CA LEU A 103 -3.65 -12.26 13.35
C LEU A 103 -2.62 -11.13 13.43
N ARG A 104 -2.11 -10.73 12.26
CA ARG A 104 -1.09 -9.71 12.07
C ARG A 104 -1.35 -8.96 10.77
N GLN A 105 -1.04 -7.67 10.73
CA GLN A 105 -1.02 -6.93 9.47
C GLN A 105 0.03 -7.56 8.53
N THR A 106 -0.43 -7.94 7.34
CA THR A 106 0.39 -8.51 6.27
C THR A 106 -0.09 -7.98 4.92
N ARG A 107 0.79 -7.96 3.92
CA ARG A 107 0.43 -7.64 2.53
C ARG A 107 -0.44 -8.77 1.95
N GLY A 108 0.07 -10.00 1.99
CA GLY A 108 -0.66 -11.20 1.55
C GLY A 108 -1.46 -11.89 2.67
N MET A 109 -2.71 -12.31 2.39
CA MET A 109 -3.65 -12.85 3.42
C MET A 109 -3.81 -14.38 3.37
N PHE A 110 -3.83 -15.00 2.19
CA PHE A 110 -4.29 -16.40 2.05
C PHE A 110 -3.17 -17.44 1.88
N GLY A 111 -1.91 -17.02 1.83
CA GLY A 111 -0.81 -17.94 1.51
C GLY A 111 -0.88 -18.53 0.09
N LEU A 112 -1.71 -17.96 -0.78
CA LEU A 112 -2.00 -18.46 -2.13
C LEU A 112 -1.14 -17.80 -3.22
N GLY A 113 -0.86 -16.50 -3.11
CA GLY A 113 -0.36 -15.67 -4.21
C GLY A 113 0.82 -16.23 -5.00
N ALA A 114 2.00 -16.33 -4.37
CA ALA A 114 3.19 -16.90 -5.04
C ALA A 114 2.98 -18.36 -5.51
N LYS A 115 2.21 -19.17 -4.77
CA LYS A 115 1.90 -20.56 -5.16
C LYS A 115 1.01 -20.61 -6.39
N MET A 116 0.11 -19.64 -6.55
CA MET A 116 -0.73 -19.52 -7.74
C MET A 116 0.09 -19.15 -8.96
N ALA A 117 1.11 -18.30 -8.80
CA ALA A 117 2.07 -18.03 -9.87
C ALA A 117 2.87 -19.30 -10.26
N VAL A 118 3.31 -20.08 -9.27
CA VAL A 118 3.96 -21.39 -9.48
C VAL A 118 3.04 -22.36 -10.23
N LEU A 119 1.79 -22.50 -9.76
CA LEU A 119 0.80 -23.38 -10.37
C LEU A 119 0.49 -22.95 -11.81
N TYR A 120 0.26 -21.66 -12.05
CA TYR A 120 -0.02 -21.12 -13.37
C TYR A 120 1.17 -21.33 -14.33
N GLY A 121 2.40 -21.04 -13.88
CA GLY A 121 3.62 -21.30 -14.65
C GLY A 121 3.80 -22.78 -14.99
N GLN A 122 3.60 -23.67 -14.03
CA GLN A 122 3.67 -25.13 -14.25
C GLN A 122 2.63 -25.61 -15.27
N LEU A 123 1.40 -25.11 -15.20
CA LEU A 123 0.32 -25.54 -16.08
C LEU A 123 0.46 -25.03 -17.52
N THR A 124 0.99 -23.82 -17.68
CA THR A 124 1.15 -23.18 -18.99
C THR A 124 2.44 -23.60 -19.67
N THR A 125 3.55 -23.66 -18.94
CA THR A 125 4.88 -23.92 -19.51
C THR A 125 5.43 -25.32 -19.25
N GLY A 126 4.89 -26.04 -18.26
CA GLY A 126 5.43 -27.32 -17.80
C GLY A 126 6.76 -27.20 -17.04
N LYS A 127 7.29 -26.00 -16.85
CA LYS A 127 8.57 -25.77 -16.16
C LYS A 127 8.38 -25.64 -14.65
N PRO A 128 9.32 -26.17 -13.84
CA PRO A 128 9.29 -25.99 -12.40
C PRO A 128 9.69 -24.56 -11.98
N VAL A 129 9.29 -24.16 -10.78
CA VAL A 129 9.83 -22.96 -10.14
C VAL A 129 11.24 -23.23 -9.66
N GLU A 130 12.13 -22.26 -9.85
CA GLU A 130 13.49 -22.29 -9.30
C GLU A 130 13.57 -21.34 -8.11
N VAL A 131 14.02 -21.85 -6.95
CA VAL A 131 14.15 -21.07 -5.72
C VAL A 131 15.58 -21.19 -5.21
N VAL A 132 16.23 -20.05 -5.00
CA VAL A 132 17.51 -19.94 -4.29
C VAL A 132 17.22 -19.23 -2.98
N SER A 133 17.67 -19.75 -1.84
CA SER A 133 17.51 -19.05 -0.56
C SER A 133 18.66 -19.32 0.40
N SER A 134 19.00 -18.31 1.20
CA SER A 134 19.93 -18.42 2.32
C SER A 134 19.44 -17.56 3.46
N THR A 135 19.37 -18.15 4.66
CA THR A 135 19.08 -17.38 5.87
C THR A 135 20.30 -16.57 6.30
N ILE A 136 20.09 -15.54 7.12
CA ILE A 136 21.12 -14.58 7.56
C ILE A 136 22.36 -15.30 8.14
N ASN A 137 22.14 -16.27 9.03
CA ASN A 137 23.20 -17.02 9.71
C ASN A 137 23.58 -18.35 9.03
N SER A 138 23.07 -18.62 7.82
CA SER A 138 23.41 -19.84 7.09
C SER A 138 24.82 -19.74 6.49
N SER A 139 25.60 -20.83 6.55
CA SER A 139 26.88 -20.98 5.84
C SER A 139 26.74 -21.51 4.41
N ARG A 140 25.49 -21.76 3.98
CA ARG A 140 25.16 -22.37 2.69
C ARG A 140 24.02 -21.64 1.99
N ILE A 141 24.08 -21.66 0.67
CA ILE A 141 22.99 -21.24 -0.22
C ILE A 141 22.29 -22.50 -0.72
N TYR A 142 20.97 -22.55 -0.62
CA TYR A 142 20.18 -23.70 -1.06
C TYR A 142 19.46 -23.39 -2.36
N PHE A 143 19.48 -24.35 -3.29
CA PHE A 143 18.79 -24.27 -4.57
C PHE A 143 17.79 -25.40 -4.71
N PHE A 144 16.58 -25.08 -5.16
CA PHE A 144 15.48 -26.01 -5.35
C PHE A 144 14.82 -25.81 -6.72
N LYS A 145 14.48 -26.91 -7.38
CA LYS A 145 13.49 -26.95 -8.46
C LYS A 145 12.25 -27.66 -7.95
N LEU A 146 11.12 -26.96 -7.91
CA LEU A 146 9.88 -27.45 -7.31
C LEU A 146 8.74 -27.47 -8.32
N ALA A 147 7.84 -28.44 -8.15
CA ALA A 147 6.54 -28.51 -8.82
C ALA A 147 5.44 -28.83 -7.79
N ILE A 148 4.19 -28.57 -8.12
CA ILE A 148 3.01 -28.85 -7.31
C ILE A 148 2.34 -30.12 -7.83
N ASP A 149 2.11 -31.10 -6.95
CA ASP A 149 1.14 -32.16 -7.21
C ASP A 149 -0.27 -31.58 -7.08
N VAL A 150 -0.96 -31.40 -8.22
CA VAL A 150 -2.28 -30.80 -8.27
C VAL A 150 -3.35 -31.70 -7.63
N LYS A 151 -3.17 -33.03 -7.63
CA LYS A 151 -4.16 -33.94 -7.03
C LYS A 151 -4.04 -33.97 -5.51
N GLU A 152 -2.82 -34.08 -5.01
CA GLU A 152 -2.57 -34.23 -3.57
C GLU A 152 -2.34 -32.89 -2.84
N ASN A 153 -2.16 -31.78 -3.57
CA ASN A 153 -1.71 -30.49 -3.03
C ASN A 153 -0.43 -30.64 -2.18
N LYS A 154 0.58 -31.33 -2.73
CA LYS A 154 1.87 -31.57 -2.08
C LYS A 154 3.02 -31.11 -2.97
N PRO A 155 4.15 -30.68 -2.36
CA PRO A 155 5.31 -30.26 -3.13
C PRO A 155 6.06 -31.47 -3.71
N ILE A 156 6.43 -31.36 -4.98
CA ILE A 156 7.32 -32.29 -5.69
C ILE A 156 8.69 -31.63 -5.82
N VAL A 157 9.71 -32.20 -5.16
CA VAL A 157 11.09 -31.72 -5.25
C VAL A 157 11.78 -32.44 -6.40
N LEU A 158 11.97 -31.73 -7.53
CA LEU A 158 12.65 -32.30 -8.70
C LEU A 158 14.16 -32.25 -8.58
N HIS A 159 14.68 -31.20 -7.93
CA HIS A 159 16.11 -31.03 -7.71
C HIS A 159 16.36 -30.24 -6.43
N ARG A 160 17.38 -30.66 -5.67
CA ARG A 160 17.86 -29.98 -4.46
C ARG A 160 19.39 -29.96 -4.52
N ALA A 161 19.97 -28.76 -4.42
CA ALA A 161 21.40 -28.56 -4.32
C ALA A 161 21.73 -27.57 -3.20
N SER A 162 22.97 -27.58 -2.73
CA SER A 162 23.45 -26.56 -1.82
C SER A 162 24.91 -26.21 -2.10
N PHE A 163 25.24 -24.94 -1.97
CA PHE A 163 26.54 -24.37 -2.27
C PHE A 163 27.11 -23.73 -1.01
N LYS A 164 28.45 -23.69 -0.88
CA LYS A 164 29.09 -22.95 0.21
C LYS A 164 28.88 -21.46 -0.03
N LYS A 165 28.49 -20.72 1.01
CA LYS A 165 28.30 -19.28 0.94
C LYS A 165 29.67 -18.59 1.00
N GLU A 166 30.02 -17.87 -0.06
CA GLU A 166 31.32 -17.16 -0.19
C GLU A 166 31.24 -15.68 0.22
N SER A 167 30.04 -15.11 0.23
CA SER A 167 29.75 -13.71 0.58
C SER A 167 28.69 -13.65 1.68
N ASP A 168 28.46 -12.49 2.30
CA ASP A 168 27.43 -12.33 3.34
C ASP A 168 25.98 -12.36 2.82
N TRP A 169 25.77 -12.70 1.54
CA TRP A 169 24.47 -12.72 0.89
C TRP A 169 23.40 -13.53 1.66
N HIS A 170 22.27 -12.89 1.90
CA HIS A 170 21.08 -13.53 2.49
C HIS A 170 19.84 -13.01 1.76
N GLY A 171 18.80 -13.82 1.73
CA GLY A 171 17.56 -13.50 1.03
C GLY A 171 17.08 -14.66 0.16
N THR A 172 16.21 -14.33 -0.78
CA THR A 172 15.57 -15.31 -1.66
C THR A 172 15.57 -14.82 -3.11
N ILE A 173 15.80 -15.74 -4.05
CA ILE A 173 15.61 -15.55 -5.47
C ILE A 173 14.55 -16.54 -5.92
N VAL A 174 13.49 -16.05 -6.54
CA VAL A 174 12.43 -16.87 -7.12
C VAL A 174 12.40 -16.63 -8.61
N LYS A 175 12.47 -17.70 -9.41
CA LYS A 175 12.38 -17.64 -10.87
C LYS A 175 11.22 -18.49 -11.36
N LEU A 176 10.36 -17.90 -12.18
CA LEU A 176 9.15 -18.52 -12.71
C LEU A 176 9.08 -18.34 -14.22
N PHE A 177 8.79 -19.42 -14.94
CA PHE A 177 8.46 -19.40 -16.36
C PHE A 177 6.95 -19.30 -16.51
N ILE A 178 6.49 -18.28 -17.24
CA ILE A 178 5.08 -17.93 -17.30
C ILE A 178 4.71 -17.53 -18.70
N GLU A 179 3.62 -18.09 -19.22
CA GLU A 179 2.98 -17.64 -20.44
C GLU A 179 2.28 -16.29 -20.20
N GLY A 180 2.54 -15.29 -21.05
CA GLY A 180 2.13 -13.92 -20.79
C GLY A 180 2.05 -13.02 -22.02
N ASP A 181 1.51 -11.81 -21.83
CA ASP A 181 1.52 -10.73 -22.83
C ASP A 181 2.15 -9.48 -22.24
N TRP A 182 3.44 -9.27 -22.53
CA TRP A 182 4.20 -8.15 -22.00
C TRP A 182 3.69 -6.79 -22.49
N ASN A 183 3.30 -6.66 -23.76
CA ASN A 183 2.88 -5.38 -24.34
C ASN A 183 1.66 -4.81 -23.62
N ARG A 184 0.71 -5.68 -23.25
CA ARG A 184 -0.47 -5.29 -22.47
C ARG A 184 -0.17 -5.15 -20.97
N ALA A 185 0.74 -5.96 -20.42
CA ALA A 185 1.09 -5.91 -18.99
C ALA A 185 1.98 -4.72 -18.61
N LYS A 186 2.82 -4.25 -19.55
CA LYS A 186 3.86 -3.24 -19.36
C LYS A 186 3.38 -2.00 -18.60
N PRO A 187 2.29 -1.30 -18.98
CA PRO A 187 1.86 -0.09 -18.28
C PRO A 187 1.55 -0.37 -16.79
N LYS A 188 0.90 -1.50 -16.50
CA LYS A 188 0.48 -1.87 -15.14
C LYS A 188 1.64 -2.33 -14.27
N VAL A 189 2.63 -3.02 -14.84
CA VAL A 189 3.86 -3.39 -14.11
C VAL A 189 4.67 -2.16 -13.73
N TYR A 190 4.84 -1.21 -14.66
CA TYR A 190 5.54 0.04 -14.38
C TYR A 190 4.80 0.88 -13.34
N GLU A 191 3.48 1.00 -13.48
CA GLU A 191 2.63 1.72 -12.54
C GLU A 191 2.71 1.10 -11.14
N TYR A 192 2.67 -0.22 -11.04
CA TYR A 192 2.82 -0.94 -9.77
C TYR A 192 4.14 -0.65 -9.08
N LEU A 193 5.26 -0.78 -9.79
CA LEU A 193 6.59 -0.55 -9.24
C LEU A 193 6.77 0.92 -8.85
N LYS A 194 6.26 1.86 -9.66
CA LYS A 194 6.25 3.29 -9.34
C LYS A 194 5.44 3.59 -8.08
N ARG A 195 4.21 3.07 -7.96
CA ARG A 195 3.39 3.26 -6.74
C ARG A 195 4.00 2.57 -5.52
N THR A 196 4.67 1.43 -5.72
CA THR A 196 5.41 0.72 -4.65
C THR A 196 6.59 1.55 -4.16
N ALA A 197 7.34 2.20 -5.06
CA ALA A 197 8.42 3.11 -4.69
C ALA A 197 7.91 4.37 -3.94
N ILE A 198 6.69 4.84 -4.23
CA ILE A 198 6.06 5.95 -3.48
C ILE A 198 5.73 5.52 -2.05
N ILE A 199 5.16 4.33 -1.85
CA ILE A 199 4.69 3.89 -0.52
C ILE A 199 5.81 3.28 0.34
N ALA A 200 6.86 2.76 -0.30
CA ALA A 200 8.05 2.22 0.33
C ALA A 200 9.30 2.98 -0.12
N PRO A 201 9.44 4.29 0.20
CA PRO A 201 10.59 5.10 -0.18
C PRO A 201 11.90 4.66 0.48
N TYR A 202 11.83 3.77 1.47
CA TYR A 202 12.97 3.12 2.11
C TYR A 202 13.49 1.89 1.35
N ALA A 203 12.74 1.40 0.35
CA ALA A 203 13.15 0.30 -0.50
C ALA A 203 13.92 0.81 -1.72
N SER A 204 14.94 0.07 -2.14
CA SER A 204 15.57 0.23 -3.45
C SER A 204 15.04 -0.84 -4.39
N ILE A 205 14.46 -0.43 -5.51
CA ILE A 205 13.83 -1.34 -6.47
C ILE A 205 14.55 -1.19 -7.81
N ILE A 206 15.18 -2.26 -8.28
CA ILE A 206 15.82 -2.34 -9.58
C ILE A 206 14.92 -3.18 -10.48
N PHE A 207 14.49 -2.64 -11.61
CA PHE A 207 13.63 -3.35 -12.55
C PHE A 207 14.28 -3.42 -13.93
N LYS A 208 14.41 -4.64 -14.46
CA LYS A 208 14.85 -4.91 -15.83
C LYS A 208 13.67 -5.48 -16.63
N ASP A 209 13.29 -4.79 -17.71
CA ASP A 209 12.23 -5.24 -18.61
C ASP A 209 12.76 -6.20 -19.70
N PRO A 210 11.87 -6.87 -20.47
CA PRO A 210 12.26 -7.77 -21.56
C PRO A 210 13.06 -7.09 -22.68
N SER A 211 12.91 -5.78 -22.84
CA SER A 211 13.66 -4.97 -23.80
C SER A 211 15.03 -4.52 -23.26
N ASN A 212 15.47 -5.06 -22.11
CA ASN A 212 16.69 -4.69 -21.40
C ASN A 212 16.73 -3.24 -20.88
N ASN A 213 15.59 -2.55 -20.80
CA ASN A 213 15.52 -1.27 -20.12
C ASN A 213 15.64 -1.50 -18.62
N VAL A 214 16.53 -0.76 -17.97
CA VAL A 214 16.72 -0.82 -16.52
C VAL A 214 16.19 0.46 -15.90
N ILE A 215 15.30 0.30 -14.93
CA ILE A 215 14.81 1.39 -14.07
C ILE A 215 15.33 1.15 -12.67
N TYR A 216 15.90 2.19 -12.10
CA TYR A 216 16.33 2.19 -10.70
C TYR A 216 15.50 3.19 -9.90
N PHE A 217 14.71 2.67 -8.97
CA PHE A 217 14.06 3.45 -7.93
C PHE A 217 14.97 3.46 -6.71
N GLU A 218 15.74 4.55 -6.56
CA GLU A 218 16.60 4.77 -5.41
C GLU A 218 15.78 5.05 -4.15
N ARG A 219 16.26 4.57 -3.00
CA ARG A 219 15.64 4.85 -1.71
C ARG A 219 15.84 6.32 -1.34
N SER A 220 14.79 7.01 -0.90
CA SER A 220 14.86 8.41 -0.46
C SER A 220 14.95 8.58 1.05
N THR A 221 14.72 7.52 1.83
CA THR A 221 14.83 7.55 3.29
C THR A 221 15.34 6.22 3.85
N THR A 222 15.92 6.23 5.04
CA THR A 222 16.21 5.01 5.82
C THR A 222 15.20 4.80 6.95
N LEU A 223 14.29 5.76 7.15
CA LEU A 223 13.23 5.65 8.13
C LEU A 223 12.23 4.57 7.68
N MET A 224 12.13 3.51 8.47
CA MET A 224 11.16 2.44 8.26
C MET A 224 10.01 2.52 9.26
N PRO A 225 8.80 2.11 8.86
CA PRO A 225 7.70 1.95 9.79
C PRO A 225 8.02 0.83 10.79
N ARG A 226 7.38 0.88 11.97
CA ARG A 226 7.55 -0.18 12.97
C ARG A 226 7.04 -1.52 12.42
N PRO A 227 7.76 -2.64 12.62
CA PRO A 227 7.28 -3.94 12.19
C PRO A 227 5.92 -4.30 12.81
N PRO A 228 5.03 -4.95 12.05
CA PRO A 228 3.74 -5.39 12.57
C PRO A 228 3.94 -6.48 13.64
N ARG A 229 3.11 -6.46 14.67
CA ARG A 229 3.11 -7.46 15.75
C ARG A 229 1.86 -8.32 15.69
N GLU A 230 1.99 -9.56 16.13
CA GLU A 230 0.83 -10.43 16.32
C GLU A 230 -0.05 -9.88 17.45
N VAL A 231 -1.36 -9.95 17.26
CA VAL A 231 -2.35 -9.48 18.23
C VAL A 231 -3.42 -10.54 18.45
N LYS A 232 -4.01 -10.51 19.64
CA LYS A 232 -5.17 -11.32 19.97
C LYS A 232 -6.44 -10.75 19.32
N PRO A 233 -7.42 -11.60 18.98
CA PRO A 233 -8.68 -11.12 18.43
C PRO A 233 -9.42 -10.21 19.43
N HIS A 234 -10.12 -9.21 18.88
CA HIS A 234 -11.01 -8.36 19.67
C HIS A 234 -12.37 -9.04 19.84
N PRO A 235 -12.98 -9.03 21.03
CA PRO A 235 -14.24 -9.72 21.30
C PRO A 235 -15.38 -9.43 20.31
N GLN A 236 -15.57 -8.16 19.94
CA GLN A 236 -16.64 -7.75 19.02
C GLN A 236 -16.49 -8.28 17.59
N GLY A 237 -15.27 -8.66 17.19
CA GLY A 237 -14.97 -9.18 15.85
C GLY A 237 -14.99 -10.70 15.73
N VAL A 238 -15.31 -11.40 16.82
CA VAL A 238 -15.20 -12.85 16.89
C VAL A 238 -16.47 -13.51 16.37
N ASP A 239 -16.30 -14.57 15.59
CA ASP A 239 -17.37 -15.46 15.17
C ASP A 239 -17.31 -16.79 15.93
N ILE A 240 -18.35 -17.60 15.76
CA ILE A 240 -18.50 -18.88 16.47
C ILE A 240 -17.35 -19.84 16.13
N GLU A 241 -16.89 -19.83 14.87
CA GLU A 241 -15.86 -20.77 14.42
C GLU A 241 -14.48 -20.38 14.96
N LEU A 242 -14.12 -19.10 14.90
CA LEU A 242 -12.92 -18.57 15.53
C LEU A 242 -12.93 -18.83 17.03
N PHE A 243 -14.08 -18.64 17.70
CA PHE A 243 -14.20 -18.96 19.12
C PHE A 243 -13.91 -20.45 19.40
N LYS A 244 -14.47 -21.37 18.59
CA LYS A 244 -14.19 -22.81 18.70
C LYS A 244 -12.72 -23.14 18.47
N MET A 245 -12.10 -22.52 17.47
CA MET A 245 -10.66 -22.69 17.20
C MET A 245 -9.80 -22.23 18.38
N LEU A 246 -10.15 -21.10 19.01
CA LEU A 246 -9.48 -20.61 20.21
C LEU A 246 -9.67 -21.57 21.39
N VAL A 247 -10.88 -22.10 21.59
CA VAL A 247 -11.16 -23.10 22.63
C VAL A 247 -10.33 -24.37 22.45
N GLN A 248 -10.16 -24.85 21.21
CA GLN A 248 -9.37 -26.05 20.92
C GLN A 248 -7.87 -25.84 21.18
N SER A 249 -7.36 -24.66 20.84
CA SER A 249 -5.93 -24.32 20.94
C SER A 249 -5.51 -23.74 22.29
N THR A 250 -6.45 -23.28 23.11
CA THR A 250 -6.13 -22.64 24.39
C THR A 250 -5.52 -23.61 25.40
N THR A 251 -4.71 -23.01 26.28
CA THR A 251 -4.12 -23.63 27.46
C THR A 251 -4.80 -23.21 28.76
N ALA A 252 -5.78 -22.30 28.69
CA ALA A 252 -6.54 -21.86 29.85
C ALA A 252 -7.40 -23.00 30.40
N LYS A 253 -7.49 -23.11 31.74
CA LYS A 253 -8.27 -24.17 32.40
C LYS A 253 -9.68 -23.74 32.80
N THR A 254 -9.93 -22.44 32.81
CA THR A 254 -11.21 -21.84 33.23
C THR A 254 -11.72 -20.87 32.18
N LEU A 255 -13.04 -20.72 32.07
CA LEU A 255 -13.67 -19.77 31.15
C LEU A 255 -13.22 -18.33 31.42
N LYS A 256 -13.06 -17.96 32.68
CA LYS A 256 -12.53 -16.64 33.07
C LYS A 256 -11.10 -16.41 32.56
N GLU A 257 -10.21 -17.37 32.79
CA GLU A 257 -8.83 -17.29 32.31
C GLU A 257 -8.79 -17.24 30.79
N PHE A 258 -9.63 -18.03 30.12
CA PHE A 258 -9.74 -18.05 28.66
C PHE A 258 -10.12 -16.69 28.09
N LEU A 259 -11.15 -16.03 28.64
CA LEU A 259 -11.59 -14.71 28.16
C LEU A 259 -10.50 -13.64 28.31
N ILE A 260 -9.74 -13.67 29.42
CA ILE A 260 -8.64 -12.73 29.67
C ILE A 260 -7.42 -13.05 28.79
N LYS A 261 -7.16 -14.34 28.59
CA LYS A 261 -5.96 -14.82 27.90
C LYS A 261 -6.07 -14.75 26.39
N GLU A 262 -7.21 -15.07 25.80
CA GLU A 262 -7.32 -15.20 24.34
C GLU A 262 -7.81 -13.94 23.64
N PHE A 263 -8.40 -12.97 24.36
CA PHE A 263 -8.96 -11.77 23.74
C PHE A 263 -8.24 -10.48 24.13
N GLN A 264 -8.28 -9.50 23.23
CA GLN A 264 -7.80 -8.15 23.52
C GLN A 264 -8.83 -7.36 24.33
N GLY A 265 -8.38 -6.56 25.28
CA GLY A 265 -9.24 -5.58 25.97
C GLY A 265 -10.14 -6.17 27.07
N ILE A 266 -10.03 -7.47 27.35
CA ILE A 266 -10.70 -8.12 28.49
C ILE A 266 -9.75 -8.15 29.69
N GLY A 267 -10.13 -7.46 30.76
CA GLY A 267 -9.52 -7.60 32.09
C GLY A 267 -10.43 -8.37 33.04
N GLU A 268 -10.04 -8.48 34.31
CA GLU A 268 -10.82 -9.20 35.32
C GLU A 268 -12.25 -8.67 35.49
N VAL A 269 -12.41 -7.34 35.53
CA VAL A 269 -13.72 -6.68 35.70
C VAL A 269 -14.63 -7.01 34.51
N THR A 270 -14.13 -6.79 33.28
CA THR A 270 -14.87 -7.04 32.04
C THR A 270 -15.22 -8.53 31.92
N SER A 271 -14.29 -9.42 32.24
CA SER A 271 -14.53 -10.86 32.20
C SER A 271 -15.63 -11.27 33.18
N ASN A 272 -15.61 -10.77 34.42
CA ASN A 272 -16.67 -11.08 35.39
C ASN A 272 -18.04 -10.58 34.90
N SER A 273 -18.11 -9.35 34.38
CA SER A 273 -19.37 -8.80 33.83
C SER A 273 -19.92 -9.63 32.66
N ILE A 274 -19.05 -10.09 31.75
CA ILE A 274 -19.47 -10.95 30.64
C ILE A 274 -20.00 -12.29 31.17
N ILE A 275 -19.30 -12.91 32.11
CA ILE A 275 -19.68 -14.20 32.70
C ILE A 275 -21.03 -14.10 33.43
N GLU A 276 -21.26 -13.00 34.16
CA GLU A 276 -22.54 -12.71 34.81
C GLU A 276 -23.70 -12.57 33.80
N MET A 277 -23.46 -11.97 32.63
CA MET A 277 -24.47 -11.84 31.58
C MET A 277 -24.85 -13.19 30.96
N VAL A 278 -23.87 -14.06 30.71
CA VAL A 278 -24.11 -15.38 30.11
C VAL A 278 -24.56 -16.43 31.13
N ARG A 279 -24.42 -16.16 32.43
CA ARG A 279 -24.78 -17.07 33.54
C ARG A 279 -24.13 -18.44 33.46
N ILE A 280 -22.86 -18.48 33.04
CA ILE A 280 -22.04 -19.70 32.97
C ILE A 280 -21.06 -19.69 34.15
N ASP A 281 -20.74 -20.86 34.71
CA ASP A 281 -19.76 -20.97 35.79
C ASP A 281 -18.36 -20.48 35.32
N PRO A 282 -17.76 -19.48 35.99
CA PRO A 282 -16.41 -18.99 35.67
C PRO A 282 -15.33 -20.08 35.68
N ALA A 283 -15.48 -21.11 36.52
CA ALA A 283 -14.51 -22.19 36.69
C ALA A 283 -14.65 -23.30 35.64
N ARG A 284 -15.66 -23.23 34.78
CA ARG A 284 -15.92 -24.23 33.75
C ARG A 284 -14.76 -24.32 32.75
N ASP A 285 -14.43 -25.53 32.33
CA ASP A 285 -13.42 -25.77 31.31
C ASP A 285 -13.92 -25.27 29.94
N PRO A 286 -13.20 -24.34 29.27
CA PRO A 286 -13.56 -23.88 27.93
C PRO A 286 -13.80 -25.01 26.93
N LYS A 287 -13.05 -26.13 27.03
CA LYS A 287 -13.17 -27.27 26.11
C LYS A 287 -14.44 -28.09 26.30
N SER A 288 -15.14 -27.89 27.41
CA SER A 288 -16.40 -28.56 27.75
C SER A 288 -17.66 -27.77 27.38
N LEU A 289 -17.52 -26.59 26.77
CA LEU A 289 -18.64 -25.73 26.39
C LEU A 289 -19.48 -26.36 25.27
N SER A 290 -20.81 -26.26 25.39
CA SER A 290 -21.73 -26.66 24.34
C SER A 290 -21.78 -25.63 23.20
N ASN A 291 -22.27 -26.03 22.02
CA ASN A 291 -22.44 -25.10 20.90
C ASN A 291 -23.39 -23.94 21.25
N GLU A 292 -24.44 -24.20 22.03
CA GLU A 292 -25.43 -23.20 22.47
C GLU A 292 -24.78 -22.18 23.43
N GLU A 293 -23.92 -22.65 24.33
CA GLU A 293 -23.17 -21.79 25.25
C GLU A 293 -22.18 -20.91 24.50
N ILE A 294 -21.49 -21.46 23.50
CA ILE A 294 -20.58 -20.71 22.64
C ILE A 294 -21.33 -19.62 21.88
N GLU A 295 -22.47 -19.95 21.28
CA GLU A 295 -23.31 -18.98 20.57
C GLU A 295 -23.76 -17.84 21.49
N LEU A 296 -24.21 -18.18 22.71
CA LEU A 296 -24.59 -17.19 23.72
C LEU A 296 -23.43 -16.26 24.08
N ILE A 297 -22.25 -16.83 24.35
CA ILE A 297 -21.04 -16.04 24.66
C ILE A 297 -20.69 -15.11 23.50
N VAL A 298 -20.60 -15.63 22.27
CA VAL A 298 -20.24 -14.82 21.09
C VAL A 298 -21.22 -13.68 20.86
N LYS A 299 -22.53 -13.94 21.04
CA LYS A 299 -23.56 -12.89 20.95
C LYS A 299 -23.33 -11.80 22.01
N THR A 300 -23.11 -12.19 23.27
CA THR A 300 -22.82 -11.25 24.36
C THR A 300 -21.54 -10.44 24.09
N LEU A 301 -20.49 -11.06 23.55
CA LEU A 301 -19.26 -10.35 23.19
C LEU A 301 -19.46 -9.31 22.08
N ARG A 302 -20.41 -9.50 21.17
CA ARG A 302 -20.72 -8.52 20.11
C ARG A 302 -21.54 -7.34 20.63
N GLU A 303 -22.50 -7.61 21.51
CA GLU A 303 -23.42 -6.60 22.05
C GLU A 303 -22.80 -5.77 23.19
N TYR A 304 -21.69 -6.22 23.77
CA TYR A 304 -21.02 -5.51 24.84
C TYR A 304 -20.29 -4.25 24.33
N ASN A 305 -20.80 -3.08 24.72
CA ASN A 305 -20.33 -1.77 24.24
C ASN A 305 -19.19 -1.15 25.08
N ASN A 306 -18.88 -1.72 26.24
CA ASN A 306 -17.91 -1.15 27.19
C ASN A 306 -16.48 -1.66 26.99
N PHE A 307 -16.15 -2.20 25.81
CA PHE A 307 -14.75 -2.53 25.51
C PHE A 307 -13.93 -1.26 25.32
N LYS A 308 -12.68 -1.32 25.78
CA LYS A 308 -11.69 -0.32 25.39
C LYS A 308 -11.43 -0.47 23.88
N PRO A 309 -11.29 0.63 23.12
CA PRO A 309 -10.92 0.52 21.72
C PRO A 309 -9.60 -0.28 21.58
N PRO A 310 -9.51 -1.18 20.59
CA PRO A 310 -8.33 -1.98 20.35
C PRO A 310 -7.12 -1.08 20.12
N ARG A 311 -6.01 -1.44 20.74
CA ARG A 311 -4.73 -0.74 20.53
C ARG A 311 -4.24 -1.02 19.13
N ALA A 312 -3.72 -0.02 18.44
CA ALA A 312 -3.16 -0.18 17.10
C ALA A 312 -1.63 -0.25 17.07
N ASP A 313 -0.98 -0.41 18.23
CA ASP A 313 0.48 -0.53 18.34
C ASP A 313 1.06 -1.75 17.58
N HIS A 314 0.18 -2.68 17.21
CA HIS A 314 0.50 -3.88 16.44
C HIS A 314 0.47 -3.63 14.92
N LEU A 315 -0.14 -2.52 14.47
CA LEU A 315 -0.18 -2.12 13.06
C LEU A 315 1.11 -1.41 12.66
N SER A 316 1.51 -1.63 11.42
CA SER A 316 2.63 -1.01 10.72
C SER A 316 2.07 0.00 9.71
N TYR A 317 1.74 1.19 10.20
CA TYR A 317 1.42 2.36 9.37
C TYR A 317 2.72 3.09 8.97
N LEU A 318 2.67 3.92 7.93
CA LEU A 318 3.86 4.54 7.33
C LEU A 318 4.31 5.78 8.11
N GLY A 319 3.37 6.64 8.48
CA GLY A 319 3.64 7.94 9.07
C GLY A 319 3.79 9.05 8.03
N GLU A 320 3.53 10.28 8.47
CA GLU A 320 3.50 11.48 7.63
C GLU A 320 4.83 11.72 6.89
N GLU A 321 5.97 11.50 7.55
CA GLU A 321 7.30 11.75 6.97
C GLU A 321 7.66 10.78 5.84
N ILE A 322 7.30 9.50 5.99
CA ILE A 322 7.53 8.49 4.94
C ILE A 322 6.67 8.82 3.71
N ILE A 323 5.39 9.15 3.91
CA ILE A 323 4.48 9.51 2.80
C ILE A 323 4.99 10.75 2.06
N LYS A 324 5.42 11.80 2.78
CA LYS A 324 6.00 13.01 2.18
C LYS A 324 7.26 12.70 1.37
N ALA A 325 8.16 11.86 1.90
CA ALA A 325 9.39 11.49 1.22
C ALA A 325 9.14 10.73 -0.10
N GLY A 326 8.16 9.82 -0.11
CA GLY A 326 7.76 9.07 -1.29
C GLY A 326 7.14 9.94 -2.39
N LEU A 327 6.19 10.80 -2.01
CA LEU A 327 5.56 11.73 -2.95
C LEU A 327 6.57 12.73 -3.53
N LYS A 328 7.47 13.29 -2.70
CA LYS A 328 8.50 14.24 -3.17
C LYS A 328 9.46 13.63 -4.18
N ASN A 329 9.98 12.44 -3.89
CA ASN A 329 11.02 11.82 -4.71
C ASN A 329 10.52 11.44 -6.11
N ILE A 330 9.30 10.89 -6.18
CA ILE A 330 8.78 10.30 -7.43
C ILE A 330 7.99 11.33 -8.26
N LEU A 331 7.26 12.24 -7.62
CA LEU A 331 6.36 13.17 -8.32
C LEU A 331 6.90 14.59 -8.43
N LYS A 332 7.94 14.94 -7.66
CA LYS A 332 8.56 16.27 -7.62
C LYS A 332 7.53 17.43 -7.58
N PRO A 333 6.59 17.42 -6.62
CA PRO A 333 5.58 18.46 -6.50
C PRO A 333 6.15 19.74 -5.91
N GLU A 334 5.46 20.86 -6.10
CA GLU A 334 5.76 22.12 -5.41
C GLU A 334 5.30 22.10 -3.95
N PHE A 335 4.19 21.42 -3.68
CA PHE A 335 3.61 21.28 -2.35
C PHE A 335 3.32 19.82 -2.02
N VAL A 336 3.57 19.45 -0.76
CA VAL A 336 3.16 18.14 -0.23
C VAL A 336 2.74 18.28 1.23
N ALA A 337 1.67 17.59 1.59
CA ALA A 337 1.25 17.39 2.97
C ALA A 337 0.83 15.92 3.18
N ALA A 338 0.91 15.45 4.41
CA ALA A 338 0.46 14.12 4.78
C ALA A 338 -0.05 14.10 6.21
N LYS A 339 -1.04 13.25 6.48
CA LYS A 339 -1.67 13.09 7.80
C LYS A 339 -1.84 11.61 8.12
N THR A 340 -1.45 11.22 9.34
CA THR A 340 -1.77 9.92 9.92
C THR A 340 -2.83 10.12 10.99
N ARG A 341 -3.99 9.47 10.86
CA ARG A 341 -5.09 9.59 11.82
C ARG A 341 -4.87 8.71 13.05
N LYS A 342 -5.68 8.97 14.08
CA LYS A 342 -5.77 8.07 15.23
C LYS A 342 -6.43 6.75 14.79
N PRO A 343 -6.14 5.64 15.48
CA PRO A 343 -6.75 4.36 15.13
C PRO A 343 -8.25 4.36 15.40
N SER A 344 -8.99 3.76 14.48
CA SER A 344 -10.43 3.51 14.54
C SER A 344 -10.70 2.00 14.49
N VAL A 345 -11.96 1.60 14.63
CA VAL A 345 -12.36 0.18 14.72
C VAL A 345 -13.47 -0.10 13.74
N TYR A 346 -13.42 -1.24 13.07
CA TYR A 346 -14.54 -1.78 12.32
C TYR A 346 -14.56 -3.30 12.55
N GLU A 347 -15.72 -3.90 12.80
CA GLU A 347 -15.85 -5.35 13.09
C GLU A 347 -14.81 -5.90 14.11
N GLY A 348 -14.45 -5.12 15.13
CA GLY A 348 -13.41 -5.49 16.11
C GLY A 348 -11.95 -5.41 15.59
N HIS A 349 -11.72 -5.11 14.32
CA HIS A 349 -10.38 -4.89 13.77
C HIS A 349 -9.99 -3.41 13.90
N ALA A 350 -8.85 -3.16 14.55
CA ALA A 350 -8.25 -1.83 14.53
C ALA A 350 -7.79 -1.49 13.11
N PHE A 351 -8.02 -0.25 12.68
CA PHE A 351 -7.50 0.26 11.43
C PHE A 351 -6.99 1.70 11.60
N ILE A 352 -6.03 2.08 10.76
CA ILE A 352 -5.52 3.45 10.67
C ILE A 352 -5.65 3.88 9.22
N VAL A 353 -6.05 5.14 9.03
CA VAL A 353 -6.07 5.79 7.73
C VAL A 353 -5.00 6.87 7.69
N GLU A 354 -4.28 6.91 6.57
CA GLU A 354 -3.29 7.92 6.26
C GLU A 354 -3.62 8.54 4.91
N ALA A 355 -3.46 9.86 4.79
CA ALA A 355 -3.65 10.56 3.54
C ALA A 355 -2.40 11.39 3.21
N GLY A 356 -2.10 11.50 1.93
CA GLY A 356 -1.10 12.40 1.38
C GLY A 356 -1.71 13.23 0.27
N ILE A 357 -1.24 14.46 0.10
CA ILE A 357 -1.64 15.33 -1.01
C ILE A 357 -0.39 15.95 -1.61
N ALA A 358 -0.29 15.95 -2.94
CA ALA A 358 0.80 16.58 -3.67
C ALA A 358 0.23 17.44 -4.79
N TYR A 359 0.77 18.66 -4.95
CA TYR A 359 0.24 19.65 -5.87
C TYR A 359 1.35 20.38 -6.64
N GLY A 360 1.13 20.61 -7.93
CA GLY A 360 2.04 21.33 -8.82
C GLY A 360 3.29 20.56 -9.23
N GLY A 361 4.28 21.26 -9.78
CA GLY A 361 5.58 20.69 -10.17
C GLY A 361 5.48 19.85 -11.44
N ASP A 362 6.09 18.67 -11.43
CA ASP A 362 6.08 17.73 -12.58
C ASP A 362 4.76 16.94 -12.68
N ILE A 363 3.77 17.22 -11.83
CA ILE A 363 2.46 16.57 -11.86
C ILE A 363 1.67 17.12 -13.06
N PRO A 364 1.20 16.26 -13.99
CA PRO A 364 0.42 16.72 -15.13
C PRO A 364 -0.95 17.24 -14.67
N PRO A 365 -1.43 18.39 -15.19
CA PRO A 365 -2.81 18.82 -15.00
C PRO A 365 -3.80 17.79 -15.55
N SER A 366 -4.81 17.47 -14.75
CA SER A 366 -5.86 16.50 -15.08
C SER A 366 -7.22 17.08 -14.72
N GLU A 367 -8.29 16.65 -15.39
CA GLU A 367 -9.69 17.01 -15.05
C GLU A 367 -10.15 16.40 -13.71
N GLU A 368 -9.44 15.36 -13.26
CA GLU A 368 -9.72 14.60 -12.04
C GLU A 368 -8.42 14.36 -11.26
N PRO A 369 -8.48 14.19 -9.93
CA PRO A 369 -7.29 13.95 -9.12
C PRO A 369 -6.65 12.60 -9.49
N ILE A 370 -5.32 12.58 -9.54
CA ILE A 370 -4.60 11.31 -9.66
C ILE A 370 -4.65 10.63 -8.28
N LEU A 371 -5.46 9.58 -8.15
CA LEU A 371 -5.65 8.87 -6.89
C LEU A 371 -4.71 7.66 -6.77
N LEU A 372 -3.93 7.66 -5.69
CA LEU A 372 -3.02 6.59 -5.30
C LEU A 372 -3.61 5.86 -4.08
N ARG A 373 -4.24 4.71 -4.35
CA ARG A 373 -4.89 3.88 -3.31
C ARG A 373 -3.94 2.81 -2.80
N PHE A 374 -3.88 2.68 -1.47
CA PHE A 374 -3.06 1.66 -0.81
C PHE A 374 -3.82 0.96 0.31
N ALA A 375 -3.66 -0.35 0.39
CA ALA A 375 -4.16 -1.17 1.51
C ALA A 375 -3.03 -2.04 2.06
N ASN A 376 -2.75 -1.96 3.36
CA ASN A 376 -1.64 -2.68 4.00
C ASN A 376 -0.31 -2.52 3.25
N LYS A 377 0.02 -1.29 2.81
CA LYS A 377 1.19 -0.95 1.99
C LYS A 377 1.22 -1.57 0.57
N ILE A 378 0.11 -2.10 0.08
CA ILE A 378 -0.03 -2.62 -1.29
C ILE A 378 -0.73 -1.58 -2.17
N PRO A 379 -0.16 -1.22 -3.34
CA PRO A 379 -0.87 -0.40 -4.32
C PRO A 379 -2.07 -1.13 -4.93
N LEU A 380 -3.22 -0.46 -5.00
CA LEU A 380 -4.41 -0.94 -5.68
C LEU A 380 -4.51 -0.29 -7.06
N LEU A 381 -4.52 -1.09 -8.14
CA LEU A 381 -4.44 -0.59 -9.53
C LEU A 381 -5.70 -0.82 -10.36
N TYR A 382 -6.55 -1.77 -9.99
CA TYR A 382 -7.79 -2.09 -10.69
C TYR A 382 -9.02 -1.62 -9.90
N ASP A 383 -10.18 -1.62 -10.56
CA ASP A 383 -11.49 -1.36 -9.96
C ASP A 383 -11.61 -0.04 -9.17
N GLU A 384 -10.90 0.99 -9.64
CA GLU A 384 -10.82 2.31 -8.99
C GLU A 384 -12.18 2.99 -8.83
N SER A 385 -13.02 2.99 -9.86
CA SER A 385 -14.36 3.60 -9.82
C SER A 385 -15.29 2.97 -8.77
N SER A 386 -15.03 1.72 -8.40
CA SER A 386 -15.80 0.99 -7.40
C SER A 386 -15.28 1.19 -5.98
N ASP A 387 -14.15 1.84 -5.79
CA ASP A 387 -13.50 1.95 -4.48
C ASP A 387 -14.12 3.07 -3.64
N VAL A 388 -14.30 2.83 -2.34
CA VAL A 388 -14.79 3.83 -1.38
C VAL A 388 -13.93 5.11 -1.39
N THR A 389 -12.62 4.99 -1.64
CA THR A 389 -11.72 6.14 -1.73
C THR A 389 -12.02 7.01 -2.95
N TRP A 390 -12.35 6.40 -4.10
CA TRP A 390 -12.76 7.15 -5.30
C TRP A 390 -14.09 7.88 -5.07
N LYS A 391 -15.07 7.17 -4.50
CA LYS A 391 -16.37 7.75 -4.10
C LYS A 391 -16.21 9.01 -3.23
N ILE A 392 -15.17 9.10 -2.41
CA ILE A 392 -14.93 10.27 -1.54
C ILE A 392 -14.29 11.43 -2.30
N VAL A 393 -13.26 11.16 -3.13
CA VAL A 393 -12.42 12.20 -3.74
C VAL A 393 -12.90 12.67 -5.10
N GLU A 394 -13.80 11.95 -5.75
CA GLU A 394 -14.30 12.26 -7.08
C GLU A 394 -14.87 13.70 -7.15
N PRO A 395 -14.45 14.54 -8.12
CA PRO A 395 -14.83 15.95 -8.13
C PRO A 395 -16.33 16.26 -8.28
N LYS A 396 -17.08 15.41 -8.98
CA LYS A 396 -18.48 15.69 -9.36
C LYS A 396 -19.50 15.19 -8.36
N SER A 397 -19.34 13.94 -7.92
CA SER A 397 -20.29 13.23 -7.04
C SER A 397 -19.71 12.92 -5.66
N GLY A 398 -18.42 13.19 -5.45
CA GLY A 398 -17.76 12.84 -4.21
C GLY A 398 -18.15 13.70 -3.03
N THR A 399 -17.84 13.21 -1.84
CA THR A 399 -18.15 13.90 -0.58
C THR A 399 -17.27 15.14 -0.36
N ILE A 400 -16.13 15.21 -1.05
CA ILE A 400 -15.18 16.32 -0.94
C ILE A 400 -15.43 17.32 -2.06
N ASN A 401 -15.95 18.49 -1.69
CA ASN A 401 -16.04 19.63 -2.60
C ASN A 401 -14.68 20.34 -2.70
N TRP A 402 -13.98 20.17 -3.83
CA TRP A 402 -12.65 20.73 -4.09
C TRP A 402 -12.63 22.25 -4.27
N ASP A 403 -13.73 22.87 -4.71
CA ASP A 403 -13.83 24.32 -4.85
C ASP A 403 -13.65 25.03 -3.50
N VAL A 404 -14.15 24.41 -2.41
CA VAL A 404 -13.99 24.90 -1.03
C VAL A 404 -12.51 24.97 -0.64
N TYR A 405 -11.66 24.15 -1.26
CA TYR A 405 -10.22 24.08 -1.04
C TYR A 405 -9.42 24.85 -2.10
N GLU A 406 -10.06 25.69 -2.90
CA GLU A 406 -9.43 26.54 -3.93
C GLU A 406 -8.79 25.76 -5.11
N VAL A 407 -9.17 24.49 -5.29
CA VAL A 407 -8.69 23.65 -6.40
C VAL A 407 -9.65 23.79 -7.58
N LYS A 408 -9.18 24.37 -8.69
CA LYS A 408 -9.93 24.48 -9.95
C LYS A 408 -9.38 23.50 -10.98
N TRP A 409 -10.27 22.75 -11.61
CA TRP A 409 -9.93 21.78 -12.66
C TRP A 409 -9.75 22.46 -14.03
N PRO A 410 -8.84 21.98 -14.90
CA PRO A 410 -7.88 20.90 -14.66
C PRO A 410 -6.77 21.32 -13.67
N ALA A 411 -6.40 20.41 -12.76
CA ALA A 411 -5.46 20.68 -11.68
C ALA A 411 -4.34 19.63 -11.61
N PRO A 412 -3.09 20.03 -11.27
CA PRO A 412 -1.98 19.11 -11.05
C PRO A 412 -2.05 18.55 -9.61
N LEU A 413 -3.08 17.74 -9.32
CA LEU A 413 -3.39 17.24 -7.98
C LEU A 413 -3.23 15.71 -7.91
N VAL A 414 -2.45 15.24 -6.94
CA VAL A 414 -2.33 13.83 -6.57
C VAL A 414 -2.80 13.65 -5.13
N ILE A 415 -3.62 12.62 -4.91
CA ILE A 415 -4.11 12.24 -3.58
C ILE A 415 -3.66 10.82 -3.30
N LEU A 416 -3.04 10.61 -2.14
CA LEU A 416 -2.68 9.30 -1.64
C LEU A 416 -3.61 8.95 -0.48
N VAL A 417 -4.21 7.76 -0.50
CA VAL A 417 -4.96 7.22 0.63
C VAL A 417 -4.41 5.84 0.96
N HIS A 418 -4.02 5.65 2.21
CA HIS A 418 -3.54 4.38 2.74
C HIS A 418 -4.41 3.94 3.91
N ILE A 419 -4.91 2.71 3.84
CA ILE A 419 -5.56 2.04 4.97
C ILE A 419 -4.68 0.88 5.44
N CYS A 420 -4.46 0.76 6.75
CA CYS A 420 -3.82 -0.41 7.33
C CYS A 420 -4.65 -1.03 8.45
N SER A 421 -4.75 -2.36 8.46
CA SER A 421 -5.48 -3.15 9.46
C SER A 421 -5.06 -4.62 9.40
N THR A 422 -5.44 -5.39 10.42
CA THR A 422 -5.28 -6.86 10.43
C THR A 422 -6.20 -7.55 9.41
N LYS A 423 -7.34 -6.94 9.10
CA LYS A 423 -8.28 -7.35 8.05
C LYS A 423 -8.59 -6.11 7.24
N ILE A 424 -8.63 -6.19 5.91
CA ILE A 424 -9.09 -5.07 5.07
C ILE A 424 -10.43 -5.51 4.45
N PRO A 425 -11.47 -4.64 4.47
CA PRO A 425 -12.76 -4.98 3.88
C PRO A 425 -12.67 -4.80 2.36
N TYR A 426 -12.18 -5.81 1.64
CA TYR A 426 -12.14 -5.80 0.17
C TYR A 426 -13.53 -6.13 -0.42
N LYS A 427 -13.90 -5.52 -1.55
CA LYS A 427 -15.16 -5.88 -2.26
C LYS A 427 -15.12 -7.27 -2.90
N GLY A 428 -13.94 -7.71 -3.32
CA GLY A 428 -13.75 -8.99 -4.01
C GLY A 428 -12.47 -9.71 -3.61
N VAL A 429 -12.37 -10.99 -4.01
CA VAL A 429 -11.25 -11.88 -3.67
C VAL A 429 -9.91 -11.40 -4.24
N GLY A 430 -9.94 -10.66 -5.36
CA GLY A 430 -8.76 -10.11 -6.03
C GLY A 430 -8.08 -8.94 -5.29
N LYS A 431 -8.70 -8.40 -4.22
CA LYS A 431 -8.14 -7.30 -3.41
C LYS A 431 -7.76 -6.06 -4.22
N GLU A 432 -8.64 -5.64 -5.11
CA GLU A 432 -8.41 -4.48 -5.98
C GLU A 432 -9.15 -3.21 -5.52
N SER A 433 -10.24 -3.36 -4.76
CA SER A 433 -11.00 -2.24 -4.21
C SER A 433 -11.48 -2.49 -2.79
N ILE A 434 -11.57 -1.40 -2.02
CA ILE A 434 -12.07 -1.36 -0.65
C ILE A 434 -13.60 -1.18 -0.65
N ALA A 435 -14.28 -1.92 0.23
CA ALA A 435 -15.72 -1.92 0.38
C ALA A 435 -16.26 -0.69 1.12
N ASP A 436 -17.54 -0.39 0.89
CA ASP A 436 -18.23 0.78 1.43
C ASP A 436 -18.66 0.53 2.89
N VAL A 437 -17.67 0.48 3.79
CA VAL A 437 -17.89 0.34 5.23
C VAL A 437 -18.03 1.73 5.85
N PRO A 438 -19.15 2.09 6.51
CA PRO A 438 -19.41 3.46 6.98
C PRO A 438 -18.32 4.03 7.90
N GLU A 439 -17.78 3.22 8.81
CA GLU A 439 -16.72 3.61 9.74
C GLU A 439 -15.42 3.95 9.01
N VAL A 440 -15.10 3.17 7.96
CA VAL A 440 -13.92 3.36 7.13
C VAL A 440 -14.09 4.58 6.23
N GLU A 441 -15.24 4.72 5.58
CA GLU A 441 -15.58 5.85 4.71
C GLU A 441 -15.44 7.19 5.44
N LYS A 442 -16.05 7.31 6.62
CA LYS A 442 -16.01 8.54 7.44
C LYS A 442 -14.59 8.91 7.87
N GLU A 443 -13.75 7.93 8.20
CA GLU A 443 -12.37 8.16 8.61
C GLU A 443 -11.49 8.58 7.43
N ILE A 444 -11.68 7.99 6.24
CA ILE A 444 -11.01 8.40 5.00
C ILE A 444 -11.38 9.83 4.65
N GLU A 445 -12.67 10.14 4.62
CA GLU A 445 -13.19 11.49 4.35
C GLU A 445 -12.56 12.53 5.30
N SER A 446 -12.53 12.22 6.60
CA SER A 446 -11.92 13.09 7.61
C SER A 446 -10.41 13.29 7.38
N CYS A 447 -9.69 12.22 7.02
CA CYS A 447 -8.26 12.26 6.76
C CYS A 447 -7.92 13.10 5.51
N VAL A 448 -8.66 12.92 4.42
CA VAL A 448 -8.44 13.70 3.19
C VAL A 448 -8.78 15.17 3.42
N ARG A 449 -9.83 15.49 4.19
CA ARG A 449 -10.13 16.88 4.58
C ARG A 449 -8.99 17.55 5.35
N ASP A 450 -8.33 16.81 6.25
CA ASP A 450 -7.22 17.36 7.03
C ASP A 450 -6.06 17.82 6.12
N VAL A 451 -5.66 17.00 5.13
CA VAL A 451 -4.62 17.40 4.16
C VAL A 451 -5.10 18.44 3.13
N ALA A 452 -6.38 18.41 2.76
CA ALA A 452 -6.96 19.40 1.83
C ALA A 452 -6.99 20.82 2.44
N ARG A 453 -7.17 20.94 3.77
CA ARG A 453 -7.04 22.24 4.47
C ARG A 453 -5.63 22.81 4.37
N GLU A 454 -4.61 21.98 4.50
CA GLU A 454 -3.21 22.42 4.34
C GLU A 454 -2.93 22.86 2.90
N LEU A 455 -3.46 22.13 1.90
CA LEU A 455 -3.38 22.53 0.50
C LEU A 455 -4.05 23.89 0.25
N LYS A 456 -5.25 24.11 0.80
CA LYS A 456 -5.94 25.40 0.69
C LYS A 456 -5.07 26.56 1.19
N SER A 457 -4.45 26.40 2.36
CA SER A 457 -3.53 27.42 2.91
C SER A 457 -2.35 27.69 1.97
N TYR A 458 -1.80 26.65 1.33
CA TYR A 458 -0.75 26.79 0.33
C TYR A 458 -1.22 27.56 -0.91
N ILE A 459 -2.37 27.18 -1.50
CA ILE A 459 -2.91 27.81 -2.72
C ILE A 459 -3.21 29.29 -2.48
N ILE A 460 -3.84 29.63 -1.35
CA ILE A 460 -4.14 31.01 -0.99
C ILE A 460 -2.86 31.82 -0.86
N ARG A 461 -1.83 31.28 -0.20
CA ARG A 461 -0.53 31.95 -0.06
C ARG A 461 0.12 32.16 -1.42
N LYS A 462 0.17 31.14 -2.27
CA LYS A 462 0.75 31.21 -3.62
C LYS A 462 0.03 32.25 -4.49
N ARG A 463 -1.31 32.27 -4.46
CA ARG A 463 -2.11 33.25 -5.20
C ARG A 463 -1.79 34.68 -4.75
N ARG A 464 -1.70 34.92 -3.44
CA ARG A 464 -1.32 36.23 -2.89
C ARG A 464 0.09 36.65 -3.32
N GLU A 465 1.04 35.73 -3.31
CA GLU A 465 2.41 35.99 -3.78
C GLU A 465 2.43 36.38 -5.26
N VAL A 466 1.65 35.69 -6.10
CA VAL A 466 1.50 36.03 -7.53
C VAL A 466 0.83 37.40 -7.72
N GLU A 467 -0.27 37.68 -7.03
CA GLU A 467 -0.96 38.96 -7.10
C GLU A 467 -0.08 40.14 -6.63
N GLU A 468 0.76 39.93 -5.62
CA GLU A 468 1.73 40.94 -5.16
C GLU A 468 2.79 41.23 -6.21
N VAL A 469 3.29 40.19 -6.89
CA VAL A 469 4.26 40.33 -7.99
C VAL A 469 3.62 41.03 -9.18
N GLU A 470 2.40 40.66 -9.58
CA GLU A 470 1.67 41.30 -10.68
C GLU A 470 1.43 42.78 -10.41
N LYS A 471 0.96 43.14 -9.20
CA LYS A 471 0.80 44.55 -8.80
C LYS A 471 2.12 45.31 -8.82
N ALA A 472 3.21 44.70 -8.37
CA ALA A 472 4.52 45.33 -8.40
C ALA A 472 4.98 45.57 -9.85
N VAL A 473 4.82 44.59 -10.73
CA VAL A 473 5.13 44.69 -12.17
C VAL A 473 4.29 45.80 -12.83
N GLU A 474 3.00 45.84 -12.54
CA GLU A 474 2.09 46.85 -13.07
C GLU A 474 2.51 48.27 -12.61
N ILE A 475 2.80 48.46 -11.32
CA ILE A 475 3.31 49.74 -10.81
C ILE A 475 4.62 50.13 -11.50
N VAL A 476 5.56 49.20 -11.68
CA VAL A 476 6.86 49.46 -12.34
C VAL A 476 6.67 49.94 -13.77
N LYS A 477 5.69 49.40 -14.51
CA LYS A 477 5.39 49.86 -15.88
C LYS A 477 4.98 51.33 -15.95
N TYR A 478 4.32 51.87 -14.92
CA TYR A 478 3.89 53.27 -14.87
C TYR A 478 4.96 54.23 -14.32
N ILE A 479 6.06 53.73 -13.74
CA ILE A 479 7.12 54.58 -13.16
C ILE A 479 7.70 55.58 -14.19
N PRO A 480 8.01 55.20 -15.45
CA PRO A 480 8.54 56.14 -16.44
C PRO A 480 7.64 57.34 -16.72
N ASP A 481 6.34 57.10 -16.89
CA ASP A 481 5.38 58.16 -17.22
C ASP A 481 5.20 59.11 -16.03
N ILE A 482 5.15 58.56 -14.82
CA ILE A 482 5.04 59.32 -13.58
C ILE A 482 6.32 60.14 -13.35
N ALA A 483 7.49 59.53 -13.53
CA ALA A 483 8.77 60.22 -13.35
C ALA A 483 8.96 61.36 -14.37
N THR A 484 8.55 61.15 -15.62
CA THR A 484 8.57 62.20 -16.66
C THR A 484 7.62 63.34 -16.31
N SER A 485 6.37 63.02 -15.93
CA SER A 485 5.38 64.02 -15.56
C SER A 485 5.80 64.83 -14.33
N LEU A 486 6.34 64.17 -13.31
CA LEU A 486 6.82 64.82 -12.09
C LEU A 486 8.06 65.69 -12.35
N ALA A 487 8.99 65.24 -13.20
CA ALA A 487 10.16 66.03 -13.56
C ALA A 487 9.76 67.34 -14.26
N VAL A 488 8.78 67.29 -15.17
CA VAL A 488 8.26 68.46 -15.87
C VAL A 488 7.52 69.43 -14.93
N ILE A 489 6.68 68.90 -14.03
CA ILE A 489 5.86 69.74 -13.14
C ILE A 489 6.70 70.41 -12.04
N THR A 490 7.59 69.65 -11.40
CA THR A 490 8.33 70.14 -10.23
C THR A 490 9.56 70.95 -10.62
N ASN A 491 10.20 70.64 -11.76
CA ASN A 491 11.43 71.27 -12.23
C ASN A 491 12.59 71.29 -11.20
N GLU A 492 12.50 70.45 -10.16
CA GLU A 492 13.42 70.39 -9.02
C GLU A 492 14.39 69.20 -9.09
N ALA A 493 14.00 68.11 -9.76
CA ALA A 493 14.80 66.88 -9.86
C ALA A 493 14.74 66.24 -11.25
N SER A 494 15.86 65.66 -11.69
CA SER A 494 15.96 64.92 -12.95
C SER A 494 15.18 63.60 -12.91
N TYR A 495 14.64 63.19 -14.06
CA TYR A 495 13.94 61.91 -14.27
C TYR A 495 14.60 60.72 -13.55
N ASP A 496 15.92 60.56 -13.66
CA ASP A 496 16.65 59.41 -13.11
C ASP A 496 16.56 59.32 -11.58
N VAL A 497 16.54 60.46 -10.89
CA VAL A 497 16.44 60.52 -9.42
C VAL A 497 15.04 60.15 -8.96
N ILE A 498 14.01 60.66 -9.64
CA ILE A 498 12.61 60.38 -9.33
C ILE A 498 12.28 58.91 -9.63
N SER A 499 12.71 58.41 -10.80
CA SER A 499 12.53 57.02 -11.21
C SER A 499 13.19 56.04 -10.21
N SER A 500 14.44 56.31 -9.84
CA SER A 500 15.16 55.51 -8.84
C SER A 500 14.51 55.56 -7.45
N GLY A 501 13.98 56.73 -7.06
CA GLY A 501 13.24 56.91 -5.80
C GLY A 501 11.94 56.11 -5.76
N LEU A 502 11.14 56.17 -6.83
CA LEU A 502 9.90 55.39 -6.98
C LEU A 502 10.17 53.89 -7.01
N MET A 503 11.22 53.46 -7.71
CA MET A 503 11.63 52.07 -7.76
C MET A 503 12.04 51.53 -6.38
N ASN A 504 12.79 52.32 -5.61
CA ASN A 504 13.13 51.97 -4.22
C ASN A 504 11.90 51.88 -3.31
N LEU A 505 10.87 52.70 -3.52
CA LEU A 505 9.62 52.61 -2.77
C LEU A 505 8.86 51.31 -3.08
N VAL A 506 8.83 50.89 -4.35
CA VAL A 506 8.25 49.61 -4.76
C VAL A 506 9.02 48.44 -4.13
N LEU A 507 10.35 48.44 -4.22
CA LEU A 507 11.19 47.39 -3.64
C LEU A 507 11.06 47.31 -2.10
N LYS A 508 10.89 48.45 -1.43
CA LYS A 508 10.69 48.50 0.02
C LYS A 508 9.32 47.95 0.45
N LYS A 509 8.29 48.15 -0.37
CA LYS A 509 6.92 47.67 -0.12
C LYS A 509 6.76 46.19 -0.49
N PHE A 510 7.37 45.77 -1.60
CA PHE A 510 7.30 44.41 -2.13
C PHE A 510 8.63 43.67 -1.96
N LYS A 511 8.91 43.23 -0.73
CA LYS A 511 10.20 42.64 -0.34
C LYS A 511 10.61 41.37 -1.10
N ASN A 512 9.66 40.68 -1.74
CA ASN A 512 9.89 39.41 -2.44
C ASN A 512 10.09 39.56 -3.96
N VAL A 513 10.07 40.78 -4.48
CA VAL A 513 10.13 41.05 -5.91
C VAL A 513 11.58 41.28 -6.36
N LYS A 514 12.09 40.39 -7.24
CA LYS A 514 13.44 40.50 -7.84
C LYS A 514 13.39 41.24 -9.18
N ILE A 515 12.96 42.49 -9.19
CA ILE A 515 13.05 43.34 -10.39
C ILE A 515 14.35 44.16 -10.27
N ARG A 516 15.28 43.96 -11.22
CA ARG A 516 16.60 44.62 -11.20
C ARG A 516 16.60 45.96 -11.93
N ASP A 517 15.86 46.07 -13.03
CA ASP A 517 15.80 47.31 -13.81
C ASP A 517 14.40 47.52 -14.44
N VAL A 518 14.02 48.78 -14.69
CA VAL A 518 12.76 49.13 -15.36
C VAL A 518 12.76 48.58 -16.80
N LYS A 519 13.93 48.52 -17.43
CA LYS A 519 14.14 47.97 -18.77
C LYS A 519 13.89 46.46 -18.89
N ASP A 520 14.01 45.71 -17.80
CA ASP A 520 13.73 44.26 -17.79
C ASP A 520 12.22 43.95 -17.90
N VAL A 521 11.36 44.92 -17.56
CA VAL A 521 9.89 44.78 -17.54
C VAL A 521 9.24 45.29 -18.84
N VAL A 522 9.99 46.07 -19.64
CA VAL A 522 9.48 46.77 -20.84
C VAL A 522 9.56 45.90 -22.12
N LEU A 523 10.16 44.72 -22.09
CA LEU A 523 10.21 43.82 -23.25
C LEU A 523 8.95 42.96 -23.40
N SER A 524 7.79 43.58 -23.55
CA SER A 524 6.62 42.96 -24.17
C SER A 524 5.63 44.03 -24.65
N VAL A 525 6.06 44.87 -25.58
CA VAL A 525 5.16 45.56 -26.51
C VAL A 525 5.83 45.60 -27.88
N GLU A 526 5.60 44.55 -28.67
CA GLU A 526 5.28 44.65 -30.09
C GLU A 526 4.07 43.74 -30.36
#